data_AF-K3VKQ8-F1
#
_entry.id   AF-K3VKQ8-F1
#
_cell.length_a   1.000
_cell.length_b   1.000
_cell.length_c   1.000
_cell.angle_alpha   90.00
_cell.angle_beta   90.00
_cell.angle_gamma   90.00
#
_symmetry.space_group_name_H-M   'P 1'
#
loop_
_entity.id
_entity.type
_entity.pdbx_description
1 polymer ?
#
loop_
_entity_poly.entity_id
_entity_poly.type
_entity_poly.pdbx_seq_one_letter_code
_entity_poly.pdbx_strand_id
1 'polypeptide(L)'
;MKWDAWLVSKDARPREGLRIVMDYKPEGDSEEPWGIHALPLDYAPLKPYVEKAQNVVSFERQGDCVHCHEPLESGIGLHPICPHQGCEAMGHLECWGKYALQGEDKGVMVPLSCSCPSCNGNINWIDMMKELTLRVRGPKEVTKLLKKPRRTKKAIAAEAEAEEDI
;
A
#
# COMPACT_ATOMS: atom_id res chain seq x y z
N MET A 1 12.56 -8.53 26.06
CA MET A 1 12.45 -9.95 25.60
C MET A 1 13.83 -10.54 25.31
N LYS A 2 13.92 -11.85 25.03
CA LYS A 2 15.18 -12.49 24.57
C LYS A 2 15.74 -11.87 23.30
N TRP A 3 14.87 -11.41 22.40
CA TRP A 3 15.27 -10.69 21.17
C TRP A 3 16.00 -9.37 21.50
N ASP A 4 15.40 -8.49 22.31
CA ASP A 4 16.02 -7.20 22.67
C ASP A 4 17.33 -7.40 23.45
N ALA A 5 17.34 -8.37 24.37
CA ALA A 5 18.56 -8.72 25.11
C ALA A 5 19.67 -9.18 24.17
N TRP A 6 19.34 -9.93 23.13
CA TRP A 6 20.30 -10.33 22.10
C TRP A 6 20.80 -9.13 21.29
N LEU A 7 19.92 -8.21 20.86
CA LEU A 7 20.31 -7.00 20.14
C LEU A 7 21.30 -6.16 20.94
N VAL A 8 21.02 -5.95 22.23
CA VAL A 8 21.94 -5.25 23.16
C VAL A 8 23.26 -5.99 23.30
N SER A 9 23.23 -7.33 23.46
CA SER A 9 24.45 -8.14 23.61
C SER A 9 25.38 -8.10 22.39
N LYS A 10 24.82 -7.79 21.21
CA LYS A 10 25.54 -7.74 19.93
C LYS A 10 25.85 -6.32 19.49
N ASP A 11 25.45 -5.30 20.24
CA ASP A 11 25.43 -3.90 19.81
C ASP A 11 24.83 -3.75 18.39
N ALA A 12 23.80 -4.55 18.12
CA ALA A 12 23.17 -4.65 16.81
C ALA A 12 21.95 -3.75 16.76
N ARG A 13 21.79 -3.02 15.65
CA ARG A 13 20.61 -2.20 15.38
C ARG A 13 19.88 -2.75 14.17
N PRO A 14 18.54 -2.93 14.25
CA PRO A 14 17.75 -3.21 13.07
C PRO A 14 18.00 -2.14 12.00
N ARG A 15 18.06 -2.57 10.73
CA ARG A 15 18.19 -1.62 9.62
C ARG A 15 17.03 -0.63 9.62
N GLU A 16 17.30 0.57 9.12
CA GLU A 16 16.26 1.57 8.91
C GLU A 16 15.15 1.03 7.99
N GLY A 17 13.90 1.36 8.31
CA GLY A 17 12.72 0.86 7.60
C GLY A 17 12.27 -0.57 7.96
N LEU A 18 13.03 -1.33 8.77
CA LEU A 18 12.57 -2.63 9.28
C LEU A 18 11.65 -2.44 10.50
N ARG A 19 10.35 -2.69 10.32
CA ARG A 19 9.36 -2.63 11.40
C ARG A 19 9.37 -3.92 12.22
N ILE A 20 9.57 -3.78 13.53
CA ILE A 20 9.44 -4.88 14.51
C ILE A 20 8.16 -4.62 15.29
N VAL A 21 7.22 -5.55 15.21
CA VAL A 21 5.90 -5.48 15.86
C VAL A 21 5.65 -6.72 16.70
N MET A 22 4.79 -6.59 17.70
CA MET A 22 4.41 -7.66 18.60
C MET A 22 2.91 -7.65 18.79
N ASP A 23 2.35 -8.85 18.98
CA ASP A 23 0.93 -9.03 19.23
C ASP A 23 0.76 -10.18 20.24
N TYR A 24 0.71 -9.81 21.51
CA TYR A 24 0.56 -10.74 22.62
C TYR A 24 -0.91 -10.99 22.89
N LYS A 25 -1.20 -12.15 23.51
CA LYS A 25 -2.57 -12.44 23.97
C LYS A 25 -3.07 -11.29 24.84
N PRO A 26 -4.22 -10.69 24.53
CA PRO A 26 -4.83 -9.68 25.38
C PRO A 26 -5.20 -10.26 26.75
N GLU A 27 -5.20 -9.42 27.79
CA GLU A 27 -5.63 -9.83 29.12
C GLU A 27 -7.16 -10.02 29.15
N GLY A 28 -7.62 -11.11 29.79
CA GLY A 28 -9.04 -11.46 29.87
C GLY A 28 -9.55 -12.30 28.69
N ASP A 29 -10.87 -12.44 28.62
CA ASP A 29 -11.58 -13.16 27.56
C ASP A 29 -11.93 -12.19 26.43
N SER A 30 -10.92 -11.78 25.65
CA SER A 30 -11.15 -11.05 24.39
C SER A 30 -11.48 -12.04 23.27
N GLU A 31 -12.53 -11.74 22.50
CA GLU A 31 -12.90 -12.46 21.28
C GLU A 31 -12.12 -11.99 20.05
N GLU A 32 -11.30 -10.94 20.16
CA GLU A 32 -10.54 -10.41 19.03
C GLU A 32 -9.41 -11.39 18.61
N PRO A 33 -9.21 -11.62 17.30
CA PRO A 33 -8.07 -12.40 16.82
C PRO A 33 -6.76 -11.74 17.24
N TRP A 34 -5.79 -12.53 17.70
CA TRP A 34 -4.46 -12.08 18.11
C TRP A 34 -3.37 -13.02 17.57
N GLY A 35 -2.13 -12.57 17.63
CA GLY A 35 -0.97 -13.31 17.16
C GLY A 35 -1.10 -13.66 15.68
N ILE A 36 -0.93 -14.93 15.34
CA ILE A 36 -1.03 -15.37 13.93
C ILE A 36 -2.44 -15.25 13.36
N HIS A 37 -3.48 -15.21 14.20
CA HIS A 37 -4.87 -15.15 13.77
C HIS A 37 -5.30 -13.72 13.41
N ALA A 38 -4.58 -12.71 13.89
CA ALA A 38 -4.76 -11.31 13.51
C ALA A 38 -4.11 -10.96 12.16
N LEU A 39 -3.23 -11.82 11.63
CA LEU A 39 -2.53 -11.53 10.38
C LEU A 39 -3.49 -11.62 9.18
N PRO A 40 -3.64 -10.54 8.40
CA PRO A 40 -4.47 -10.57 7.20
C PRO A 40 -3.83 -11.53 6.18
N LEU A 41 -4.61 -12.53 5.76
CA LEU A 41 -4.17 -13.55 4.80
C LEU A 41 -4.41 -13.14 3.33
N ASP A 42 -4.94 -11.94 3.11
CA ASP A 42 -5.27 -11.39 1.81
C ASP A 42 -4.81 -9.94 1.66
N TYR A 43 -5.22 -9.30 0.56
CA TYR A 43 -4.89 -7.91 0.26
C TYR A 43 -5.85 -6.89 0.88
N ALA A 44 -6.75 -7.28 1.80
CA ALA A 44 -7.70 -6.34 2.42
C ALA A 44 -7.04 -5.07 2.99
N PRO A 45 -5.87 -5.12 3.65
CA PRO A 45 -5.20 -3.90 4.15
C PRO A 45 -4.76 -2.93 3.04
N LEU A 46 -4.54 -3.42 1.83
CA LEU A 46 -4.13 -2.61 0.66
C LEU A 46 -5.34 -2.05 -0.09
N LYS A 47 -6.57 -2.45 0.25
CA LYS A 47 -7.79 -2.10 -0.51
C LYS A 47 -7.93 -0.60 -0.78
N PRO A 48 -7.78 0.32 0.20
CA PRO A 48 -7.92 1.76 -0.08
C PRO A 48 -6.88 2.28 -1.06
N TYR A 49 -5.68 1.72 -1.04
CA TYR A 49 -4.61 2.11 -1.95
C TYR A 49 -4.86 1.57 -3.37
N VAL A 50 -5.24 0.30 -3.48
CA VAL A 50 -5.59 -0.34 -4.76
C VAL A 50 -6.80 0.32 -5.40
N GLU A 51 -7.82 0.67 -4.62
CA GLU A 51 -9.02 1.37 -5.10
C GLU A 51 -8.67 2.74 -5.68
N LYS A 52 -7.86 3.53 -4.97
CA LYS A 52 -7.36 4.81 -5.48
C LYS A 52 -6.60 4.63 -6.80
N ALA A 53 -5.65 3.69 -6.85
CA ALA A 53 -4.85 3.45 -8.04
C ALA A 53 -5.70 3.01 -9.23
N GLN A 54 -6.67 2.11 -9.00
CA GLN A 54 -7.62 1.66 -10.01
C GLN A 54 -8.45 2.83 -10.54
N ASN A 55 -8.96 3.70 -9.67
CA ASN A 55 -9.73 4.89 -10.07
C ASN A 55 -8.89 5.87 -10.90
N VAL A 56 -7.64 6.12 -10.53
CA VAL A 56 -6.75 7.00 -11.32
C VAL A 56 -6.54 6.43 -12.73
N VAL A 57 -6.19 5.14 -12.83
CA VAL A 57 -5.88 4.51 -14.12
C VAL A 57 -7.13 4.30 -14.98
N SER A 58 -8.29 3.99 -14.39
CA SER A 58 -9.54 3.77 -15.15
C SER A 58 -10.09 5.04 -15.79
N PHE A 59 -9.78 6.21 -15.23
CA PHE A 59 -10.20 7.51 -15.75
C PHE A 59 -9.05 8.24 -16.47
N GLU A 60 -7.95 7.53 -16.77
CA GLU A 60 -6.78 8.08 -17.48
C GLU A 60 -6.20 9.35 -16.82
N ARG A 61 -6.21 9.39 -15.48
CA ARG A 61 -5.74 10.54 -14.68
C ARG A 61 -4.29 10.39 -14.22
N GLN A 62 -3.48 9.57 -14.89
CA GLN A 62 -2.07 9.36 -14.53
C GLN A 62 -1.25 10.64 -14.72
N GLY A 63 -1.61 11.47 -15.70
CA GLY A 63 -0.95 12.74 -15.99
C GLY A 63 0.51 12.55 -16.41
N ASP A 64 1.37 13.45 -15.96
CA ASP A 64 2.80 13.43 -16.25
C ASP A 64 3.59 12.78 -15.11
N CYS A 65 4.75 12.21 -15.45
CA CYS A 65 5.66 11.67 -14.46
C CYS A 65 6.11 12.78 -13.50
N VAL A 66 5.94 12.57 -12.19
CA VAL A 66 6.35 13.54 -11.16
C VAL A 66 7.86 13.83 -11.08
N HIS A 67 8.69 13.16 -11.87
CA HIS A 67 10.15 13.32 -11.88
C HIS A 67 10.70 13.86 -13.20
N CYS A 68 10.31 13.30 -14.35
CA CYS A 68 10.77 13.78 -15.67
C CYS A 68 9.78 14.71 -16.37
N HIS A 69 8.57 14.84 -15.85
CA HIS A 69 7.48 15.65 -16.45
C HIS A 69 7.07 15.23 -17.86
N GLU A 70 7.45 14.02 -18.28
CA GLU A 70 6.96 13.43 -19.53
C GLU A 70 5.60 12.73 -19.29
N PRO A 71 4.70 12.71 -20.30
CA PRO A 71 3.39 12.08 -20.19
C PRO A 71 3.48 10.59 -19.84
N LEU A 72 2.60 10.12 -18.96
CA LEU A 72 2.46 8.71 -18.64
C LEU A 72 1.39 8.07 -19.53
N GLU A 73 1.81 7.36 -20.56
CA GLU A 73 0.90 6.70 -21.50
C GLU A 73 0.06 5.61 -20.80
N SER A 74 -1.27 5.65 -20.98
CA SER A 74 -2.18 4.65 -20.44
C SER A 74 -1.91 3.27 -21.03
N GLY A 75 -1.72 2.27 -20.16
CA GLY A 75 -1.54 0.87 -20.55
C GLY A 75 -0.13 0.50 -21.05
N ILE A 76 0.78 1.47 -21.16
CA ILE A 76 2.16 1.26 -21.62
C ILE A 76 3.11 1.53 -20.45
N GLY A 77 4.07 0.64 -20.22
CA GLY A 77 5.08 0.82 -19.16
C GLY A 77 4.59 0.49 -17.74
N LEU A 78 5.45 0.80 -16.77
CA LEU A 78 5.22 0.55 -15.34
C LEU A 78 5.18 1.87 -14.59
N HIS A 79 3.99 2.28 -14.18
CA HIS A 79 3.75 3.57 -13.52
C HIS A 79 3.31 3.36 -12.06
N PRO A 80 4.25 3.26 -11.10
CA PRO A 80 3.90 3.32 -9.68
C PRO A 80 3.19 4.63 -9.31
N ILE A 81 2.26 4.52 -8.38
CA ILE A 81 1.53 5.65 -7.77
C ILE A 81 1.95 5.80 -6.30
N CYS A 82 1.89 7.00 -5.74
CA CYS A 82 2.14 7.23 -4.32
C CYS A 82 1.16 6.41 -3.44
N PRO A 83 1.57 5.80 -2.31
CA PRO A 83 0.66 5.07 -1.41
C PRO A 83 -0.21 5.95 -0.51
N HIS A 84 0.15 7.22 -0.30
CA HIS A 84 -0.58 8.11 0.61
C HIS A 84 -1.98 8.43 0.07
N GLN A 85 -2.97 8.48 0.98
CA GLN A 85 -4.34 8.84 0.63
C GLN A 85 -4.41 10.27 0.09
N GLY A 86 -5.26 10.49 -0.93
CA GLY A 86 -5.41 11.78 -1.59
C GLY A 86 -4.27 12.22 -2.52
N CYS A 87 -3.11 11.56 -2.50
CA CYS A 87 -2.02 11.84 -3.43
C CYS A 87 -2.09 10.93 -4.66
N GLU A 88 -2.30 11.52 -5.84
CA GLU A 88 -2.35 10.81 -7.13
C GLU A 88 -1.02 10.88 -7.90
N ALA A 89 0.08 11.26 -7.25
CA ALA A 89 1.40 11.33 -7.88
C ALA A 89 1.82 9.98 -8.49
N MET A 90 2.05 9.96 -9.81
CA MET A 90 2.52 8.81 -10.56
C MET A 90 3.83 9.12 -11.29
N GLY A 91 4.58 8.09 -11.66
CA GLY A 91 5.80 8.28 -12.44
C GLY A 91 6.29 6.99 -13.04
N HIS A 92 7.24 7.07 -13.97
CA HIS A 92 7.93 5.87 -14.47
C HIS A 92 8.64 5.14 -13.32
N LEU A 93 8.57 3.81 -13.30
CA LEU A 93 9.25 2.98 -12.31
C LEU A 93 10.75 3.29 -12.23
N GLU A 94 11.40 3.51 -13.38
CA GLU A 94 12.81 3.87 -13.43
C GLU A 94 13.10 5.24 -12.82
N CYS A 95 12.21 6.22 -13.03
CA CYS A 95 12.35 7.55 -12.43
C CYS A 95 12.21 7.48 -10.91
N TRP A 96 11.21 6.76 -10.42
CA TRP A 96 11.03 6.49 -8.99
C TRP A 96 12.25 5.79 -8.41
N GLY A 97 12.79 4.78 -9.09
CA GLY A 97 13.96 4.03 -8.62
C GLY A 97 15.21 4.91 -8.56
N LYS A 98 15.49 5.67 -9.62
CA LYS A 98 16.61 6.62 -9.65
C LYS A 98 16.50 7.65 -8.54
N TYR A 99 15.31 8.21 -8.33
CA TYR A 99 15.07 9.19 -7.27
C TYR A 99 15.22 8.57 -5.89
N ALA A 100 14.67 7.37 -5.66
CA ALA A 100 14.72 6.68 -4.38
C ALA A 100 16.13 6.21 -3.99
N LEU A 101 17.03 6.03 -4.96
CA LEU A 101 18.44 5.67 -4.74
C LEU A 101 19.36 6.89 -4.69
N GLN A 102 18.83 8.11 -4.75
CA GLN A 102 19.66 9.31 -4.62
C GLN A 102 20.30 9.36 -3.23
N GLY A 103 21.63 9.33 -3.18
CA GLY A 103 22.39 9.37 -1.93
C GLY A 103 22.69 8.00 -1.31
N GLU A 104 22.22 6.90 -1.93
CA GLU A 104 22.59 5.54 -1.54
C GLU A 104 23.99 5.15 -2.04
N ASP A 105 24.58 4.15 -1.40
CA ASP A 105 25.90 3.63 -1.75
C ASP A 105 25.95 3.03 -3.16
N LYS A 106 27.13 3.07 -3.78
CA LYS A 106 27.37 2.45 -5.09
C LYS A 106 27.13 0.94 -5.01
N GLY A 107 26.15 0.45 -5.77
CA GLY A 107 25.77 -0.96 -5.84
C GLY A 107 24.42 -1.30 -5.21
N VAL A 108 23.79 -0.34 -4.51
CA VAL A 108 22.39 -0.50 -4.07
C VAL A 108 21.47 -0.36 -5.29
N MET A 109 20.70 -1.42 -5.57
CA MET A 109 19.80 -1.48 -6.74
C MET A 109 18.32 -1.44 -6.36
N VAL A 110 18.00 -1.76 -5.11
CA VAL A 110 16.61 -1.87 -4.63
C VAL A 110 16.41 -0.83 -3.52
N PRO A 111 15.58 0.20 -3.75
CA PRO A 111 15.27 1.16 -2.70
C PRO A 111 14.51 0.50 -1.55
N LEU A 112 14.74 1.03 -0.34
CA LEU A 112 13.95 0.65 0.85
C LEU A 112 12.74 1.56 1.01
N SER A 113 12.95 2.86 0.85
CA SER A 113 11.93 3.90 0.97
C SER A 113 12.32 5.14 0.18
N CYS A 114 11.37 6.05 -0.05
CA CYS A 114 11.64 7.37 -0.62
C CYS A 114 10.57 8.38 -0.19
N SER A 115 10.83 9.68 -0.32
CA SER A 115 9.81 10.71 -0.06
C SER A 115 9.09 11.10 -1.34
N CYS A 116 7.76 11.12 -1.34
CA CYS A 116 6.99 11.57 -2.50
C CYS A 116 7.26 13.07 -2.79
N PRO A 117 7.66 13.47 -4.01
CA PRO A 117 7.90 14.88 -4.32
C PRO A 117 6.64 15.75 -4.30
N SER A 118 5.45 15.14 -4.40
CA SER A 118 4.16 15.86 -4.44
C SER A 118 3.54 16.08 -3.06
N CYS A 119 3.59 15.09 -2.17
CA CYS A 119 2.97 15.17 -0.84
C CYS A 119 3.96 15.09 0.32
N ASN A 120 5.26 14.96 0.04
CA ASN A 120 6.36 14.78 0.99
C ASN A 120 6.26 13.55 1.91
N GLY A 121 5.21 12.74 1.76
CA GLY A 121 5.01 11.53 2.55
C GLY A 121 6.08 10.47 2.27
N ASN A 122 6.47 9.74 3.33
CA ASN A 122 7.45 8.66 3.23
C ASN A 122 6.81 7.38 2.64
N ILE A 123 7.32 6.94 1.51
CA ILE A 123 6.88 5.78 0.75
C ILE A 123 7.75 4.59 1.15
N ASN A 124 7.13 3.51 1.63
CA ASN A 124 7.79 2.21 1.68
C ASN A 124 7.79 1.60 0.28
N TRP A 125 8.98 1.33 -0.27
CA TRP A 125 9.13 0.83 -1.64
C TRP A 125 8.33 -0.47 -1.86
N ILE A 126 8.29 -1.34 -0.84
CA ILE A 126 7.57 -2.62 -0.90
C ILE A 126 6.08 -2.42 -1.11
N ASP A 127 5.46 -1.46 -0.43
CA ASP A 127 4.02 -1.23 -0.53
C ASP A 127 3.65 -0.66 -1.90
N MET A 128 4.48 0.23 -2.43
CA MET A 128 4.33 0.76 -3.79
C MET A 128 4.46 -0.33 -4.86
N MET A 129 5.43 -1.24 -4.73
CA MET A 129 5.60 -2.37 -5.66
C MET A 129 4.49 -3.42 -5.52
N LYS A 130 3.97 -3.67 -4.31
CA LYS A 130 2.83 -4.58 -4.11
C LYS A 130 1.60 -4.12 -4.89
N GLU A 131 1.25 -2.84 -4.81
CA GLU A 131 0.13 -2.31 -5.61
C GLU A 131 0.42 -2.41 -7.10
N LEU A 132 1.58 -1.93 -7.57
CA LEU A 132 1.91 -1.93 -8.99
C LEU A 132 1.80 -3.34 -9.60
N THR A 133 2.37 -4.34 -8.92
CA THR A 133 2.35 -5.71 -9.40
C THR A 133 0.94 -6.32 -9.33
N LEU A 134 0.14 -5.98 -8.32
CA LEU A 134 -1.25 -6.41 -8.22
C LEU A 134 -2.09 -5.83 -9.35
N ARG A 135 -1.92 -4.54 -9.67
CA ARG A 135 -2.64 -3.87 -10.75
C ARG A 135 -2.26 -4.37 -12.13
N VAL A 136 -0.96 -4.55 -12.41
CA VAL A 136 -0.47 -4.94 -13.74
C VAL A 136 -0.65 -6.43 -14.00
N ARG A 137 -0.46 -7.28 -12.98
CA ARG A 137 -0.37 -8.75 -13.16
C ARG A 137 -1.48 -9.53 -12.44
N GLY A 138 -2.18 -8.91 -11.50
CA GLY A 138 -3.22 -9.54 -10.68
C GLY A 138 -4.63 -8.98 -10.90
N PRO A 139 -5.12 -8.78 -12.15
CA PRO A 139 -6.43 -8.14 -12.37
C PRO A 139 -7.59 -8.91 -11.72
N LYS A 140 -7.48 -10.24 -11.59
CA LYS A 140 -8.47 -11.08 -10.87
C LYS A 140 -8.49 -10.80 -9.37
N GLU A 141 -7.31 -10.63 -8.76
CA GLU A 141 -7.19 -10.30 -7.34
C GLU A 141 -7.68 -8.88 -7.06
N VAL A 142 -7.35 -7.90 -7.92
CA VAL A 142 -7.91 -6.54 -7.84
C VAL A 142 -9.42 -6.56 -7.93
N THR A 143 -9.97 -7.26 -8.93
CA THR A 143 -11.43 -7.38 -9.10
C THR A 143 -12.07 -8.02 -7.88
N LYS A 144 -11.46 -9.07 -7.30
CA LYS A 144 -11.95 -9.71 -6.07
C LYS A 144 -11.91 -8.76 -4.87
N LEU A 145 -10.82 -8.00 -4.72
CA LEU A 145 -10.60 -7.07 -3.61
C LEU A 145 -11.56 -5.88 -3.63
N LEU A 146 -11.85 -5.37 -4.84
CA LEU A 146 -12.71 -4.20 -5.04
C LEU A 146 -14.20 -4.55 -5.18
N LYS A 147 -14.57 -5.83 -5.25
CA LYS A 147 -15.99 -6.24 -5.23
C LYS A 147 -16.66 -5.69 -3.97
N LYS A 148 -17.78 -5.00 -4.17
CA LYS A 148 -18.69 -4.68 -3.06
C LYS A 148 -19.14 -6.01 -2.44
N PRO A 149 -19.14 -6.15 -1.10
CA PRO A 149 -19.69 -7.34 -0.47
C PRO A 149 -21.12 -7.55 -0.97
N ARG A 150 -21.50 -8.80 -1.25
CA ARG A 150 -22.89 -9.13 -1.63
C ARG A 150 -23.80 -8.60 -0.54
N ARG A 151 -24.60 -7.58 -0.87
CA ARG A 151 -25.58 -7.00 0.05
C ARG A 151 -26.51 -8.13 0.52
N THR A 152 -26.59 -8.32 1.82
CA THR A 152 -27.63 -9.19 2.41
C THR A 152 -28.97 -8.49 2.24
N LYS A 153 -30.06 -9.25 2.05
CA LYS A 153 -31.43 -8.70 1.95
C LYS A 153 -31.76 -7.72 3.10
N LYS A 154 -31.16 -7.94 4.28
CA LYS A 154 -31.32 -7.13 5.48
C LYS A 154 -30.68 -5.74 5.37
N ALA A 155 -29.51 -5.63 4.71
CA ALA A 155 -28.85 -4.33 4.47
C ALA A 155 -29.57 -3.52 3.40
N ILE A 156 -30.17 -4.19 2.41
CA ILE A 156 -30.97 -3.53 1.37
C ILE A 156 -32.28 -2.99 1.96
N ALA A 157 -32.91 -3.73 2.87
CA ALA A 157 -34.13 -3.28 3.56
C ALA A 157 -33.87 -2.06 4.46
N ALA A 158 -32.77 -2.06 5.21
CA ALA A 158 -32.43 -0.95 6.11
C ALA A 158 -32.07 0.37 5.39
N GLU A 159 -31.48 0.31 4.19
CA GLU A 159 -31.22 1.52 3.38
C GLU A 159 -32.52 2.06 2.75
N ALA A 160 -33.43 1.16 2.31
CA ALA A 160 -34.72 1.57 1.75
C ALA A 160 -35.63 2.23 2.81
N GLU A 161 -35.65 1.71 4.03
CA GLU A 161 -36.36 2.33 5.16
C GLU A 161 -35.75 3.68 5.56
N ALA A 162 -34.44 3.90 5.35
CA ALA A 162 -33.77 5.16 5.65
C ALA A 162 -33.93 6.24 4.56
N GLU A 163 -34.20 5.87 3.31
CA GLU A 163 -34.52 6.81 2.22
C GLU A 163 -36.00 7.23 2.21
N GLU A 164 -36.90 6.48 2.84
CA GLU A 164 -38.33 6.81 2.96
C GLU A 164 -38.65 7.80 4.10
N ASP A 165 -37.68 8.09 4.98
CA ASP A 165 -37.79 9.02 6.12
C ASP A 165 -37.19 10.43 5.84
N ILE A 166 -36.98 10.80 4.57
CA ILE A 166 -36.54 12.15 4.12
C ILE A 166 -37.60 12.83 3.24
#